data_AF-A0A2I0QHF7-F1
#
_entry.id   AF-A0A2I0QHF7-F1
#
_cell.length_a   1.000
_cell.length_b   1.000
_cell.length_c   1.000
_cell.angle_alpha   90.00
_cell.angle_beta   90.00
_cell.angle_gamma   90.00
#
_symmetry.space_group_name_H-M   'P 1'
#
loop_
_entity.id
_entity.type
_entity.pdbx_description
1 polymer ?
#
loop_
_entity_poly.entity_id
_entity_poly.type
_entity_poly.pdbx_seq_one_letter_code
_entity_poly.pdbx_strand_id
1 'polypeptide(L)'
;VIKKGEDGIVYFFNEIITNIYEHSGSKNLWIFVQLLKKKEEVEICVIDEGVGFKEAYKKAGIDMNNDIDAIRSALEGKSSKKEEDGRGWGIRSTKRIITESDFNGEFVIITGKGGYYFNKNYFFDFPIWQGTIVMARIKKPKEKVEIYRYVE
;
A
#
# COMPACT_ATOMS: atom_id res chain seq x y z
N VAL A 1 -20.25 8.99 1.81
CA VAL A 1 -18.93 8.48 1.34
C VAL A 1 -18.75 7.02 1.72
N ILE A 2 -18.94 6.67 3.00
CA ILE A 2 -18.50 5.38 3.55
C ILE A 2 -19.29 4.16 3.04
N LYS A 3 -20.63 4.11 3.09
CA LYS A 3 -21.39 2.88 2.76
C LYS A 3 -21.11 2.24 1.39
N LYS A 4 -20.79 3.03 0.37
CA LYS A 4 -20.53 2.50 -0.99
C LYS A 4 -19.08 2.02 -1.19
N GLY A 5 -18.16 2.46 -0.33
CA GLY A 5 -16.73 2.12 -0.42
C GLY A 5 -16.16 1.45 0.84
N GLU A 6 -17.00 1.10 1.80
CA GLU A 6 -16.58 0.58 3.10
C GLU A 6 -15.67 -0.65 2.95
N ASP A 7 -16.12 -1.63 2.17
CA ASP A 7 -15.38 -2.87 1.91
C ASP A 7 -13.97 -2.60 1.35
N GLY A 8 -13.83 -1.64 0.43
CA GLY A 8 -12.54 -1.29 -0.17
C GLY A 8 -11.61 -0.53 0.78
N ILE A 9 -12.16 0.32 1.64
CA ILE A 9 -11.37 1.03 2.67
C ILE A 9 -10.92 0.05 3.76
N VAL A 10 -11.79 -0.85 4.19
CA VAL A 10 -11.46 -1.92 5.16
C VAL A 10 -10.39 -2.84 4.59
N TYR A 11 -10.51 -3.24 3.33
CA TYR A 11 -9.49 -4.05 2.65
C TYR A 11 -8.13 -3.33 2.64
N PHE A 12 -8.09 -2.04 2.25
CA PHE A 12 -6.87 -1.23 2.31
C PHE A 12 -6.24 -1.26 3.71
N PHE A 13 -7.02 -1.00 4.76
CA PHE A 13 -6.47 -0.96 6.12
C PHE A 13 -5.97 -2.33 6.56
N ASN A 14 -6.75 -3.39 6.36
CA ASN A 14 -6.35 -4.75 6.72
C ASN A 14 -5.02 -5.11 6.07
N GLU A 15 -4.86 -4.81 4.79
CA GLU A 15 -3.67 -5.24 4.05
C GLU A 15 -2.43 -4.43 4.40
N ILE A 16 -2.55 -3.12 4.54
CA ILE A 16 -1.40 -2.29 4.94
C ILE A 16 -1.00 -2.58 6.39
N ILE A 17 -1.95 -2.69 7.30
CA ILE A 17 -1.67 -2.96 8.73
C ILE A 17 -1.09 -4.37 8.90
N THR A 18 -1.61 -5.38 8.20
CA THR A 18 -1.08 -6.75 8.25
C THR A 18 0.35 -6.80 7.74
N ASN A 19 0.64 -6.16 6.59
CA ASN A 19 2.01 -6.10 6.07
C ASN A 19 2.98 -5.46 7.07
N ILE A 20 2.56 -4.39 7.75
CA ILE A 20 3.37 -3.74 8.77
C ILE A 20 3.58 -4.70 9.95
N TYR A 21 2.52 -5.30 10.48
CA TYR A 21 2.62 -6.22 11.60
C TYR A 21 3.53 -7.43 11.32
N GLU A 22 3.40 -8.03 10.14
CA GLU A 22 4.13 -9.25 9.78
C GLU A 22 5.58 -9.00 9.36
N HIS A 23 5.88 -7.85 8.75
CA HIS A 23 7.17 -7.66 8.06
C HIS A 23 8.02 -6.50 8.59
N SER A 24 7.41 -5.48 9.18
CA SER A 24 8.14 -4.26 9.54
C SER A 24 9.01 -4.43 10.79
N GLY A 25 8.57 -5.24 11.76
CA GLY A 25 9.14 -5.25 13.11
C GLY A 25 8.97 -3.92 13.86
N SER A 26 8.11 -3.03 13.36
CA SER A 26 7.79 -1.74 13.97
C SER A 26 7.09 -1.93 15.32
N LYS A 27 7.31 -1.00 16.25
CA LYS A 27 6.60 -0.98 17.55
C LYS A 27 5.39 -0.07 17.50
N ASN A 28 5.45 0.96 16.66
CA ASN A 28 4.42 1.95 16.48
C ASN A 28 3.87 1.90 15.05
N LEU A 29 2.64 2.37 14.93
CA LEU A 29 1.93 2.58 13.67
C LEU A 29 1.17 3.89 13.82
N TRP A 30 1.27 4.77 12.82
CA TRP A 30 0.48 6.00 12.78
C TRP A 30 -0.46 5.98 11.59
N ILE A 31 -1.70 6.39 11.84
CA ILE A 31 -2.73 6.53 10.82
C ILE A 31 -3.24 7.96 10.86
N PHE A 32 -3.12 8.66 9.75
CA PHE A 32 -3.66 9.99 9.54
C PHE A 32 -4.78 9.91 8.51
N VAL A 33 -5.93 10.50 8.82
CA VAL A 33 -7.09 10.54 7.91
C VAL A 33 -7.63 11.95 7.83
N GLN A 34 -7.82 12.45 6.60
CA GLN A 34 -8.39 13.77 6.34
C GLN A 34 -9.55 13.69 5.35
N LEU A 35 -10.67 14.34 5.67
CA LEU A 35 -11.81 14.49 4.77
C LEU A 35 -11.74 15.84 4.05
N LEU A 36 -11.52 15.82 2.73
CA LEU A 36 -11.54 16.98 1.85
C LEU A 36 -12.97 17.25 1.37
N LYS A 37 -13.81 17.83 2.23
CA LYS A 37 -15.27 18.01 2.01
C LYS A 37 -15.62 18.63 0.65
N LYS A 38 -14.90 19.66 0.21
CA LYS A 38 -15.18 20.35 -1.06
C LYS A 38 -14.91 19.48 -2.30
N LYS A 39 -14.02 18.50 -2.19
CA LYS A 39 -13.66 17.58 -3.27
C LYS A 39 -14.41 16.24 -3.17
N GLU A 40 -15.13 16.02 -2.08
CA GLU A 40 -15.69 14.71 -1.72
C GLU A 40 -14.63 13.59 -1.69
N GLU A 41 -13.45 13.91 -1.18
CA GLU A 41 -12.29 12.99 -1.11
C GLU A 41 -11.90 12.70 0.34
N VAL A 42 -11.34 11.52 0.57
CA VAL A 42 -10.65 11.14 1.81
C VAL A 42 -9.20 10.89 1.49
N GLU A 43 -8.29 11.45 2.28
CA GLU A 43 -6.87 11.11 2.27
C GLU A 43 -6.53 10.28 3.49
N ILE A 44 -5.79 9.20 3.28
CA ILE A 44 -5.33 8.27 4.29
C ILE A 44 -3.82 8.16 4.15
N CYS A 45 -3.10 8.26 5.26
CA CYS A 45 -1.68 8.01 5.33
C CYS A 45 -1.40 7.06 6.49
N VAL A 46 -0.75 5.94 6.18
CA VAL A 46 -0.31 4.93 7.14
C VAL A 46 1.20 4.93 7.15
N ILE A 47 1.79 5.03 8.35
CA ILE A 47 3.23 5.17 8.53
C ILE A 47 3.69 4.20 9.61
N ASP A 48 4.79 3.50 9.35
CA ASP A 48 5.54 2.71 10.34
C ASP A 48 7.03 3.09 10.36
N GLU A 49 7.73 2.72 11.43
CA GLU A 49 9.16 2.98 11.64
C GLU A 49 10.04 1.73 11.48
N GLY A 50 9.51 0.69 10.82
CA GLY A 50 10.13 -0.62 10.75
C GLY A 50 11.28 -0.70 9.75
N VAL A 51 11.62 -1.92 9.34
CA VAL A 51 12.82 -2.18 8.52
C VAL A 51 12.67 -1.76 7.05
N GLY A 52 11.45 -1.55 6.56
CA GLY A 52 11.16 -1.27 5.15
C GLY A 52 11.30 -2.50 4.25
N PHE A 53 10.95 -2.33 2.97
CA PHE A 53 10.78 -3.48 2.06
C PHE A 53 12.09 -4.21 1.76
N LYS A 54 13.17 -3.47 1.50
CA LYS A 54 14.46 -4.07 1.14
C LYS A 54 14.99 -5.00 2.22
N GLU A 55 14.98 -4.57 3.48
CA GLU A 55 15.42 -5.41 4.60
C GLU A 55 14.41 -6.53 4.91
N ALA A 56 13.11 -6.32 4.69
CA ALA A 56 12.12 -7.40 4.80
C ALA A 56 12.38 -8.52 3.77
N TYR A 57 12.68 -8.18 2.51
CA TYR A 57 13.07 -9.15 1.49
C TYR A 57 14.38 -9.86 1.83
N LYS A 58 15.38 -9.12 2.32
CA LYS A 58 16.65 -9.70 2.74
C LYS A 58 16.48 -10.74 3.84
N LYS A 59 15.61 -10.48 4.83
CA LYS A 59 15.25 -11.45 5.88
C LYS A 59 14.57 -12.71 5.31
N ALA A 60 13.88 -12.58 4.18
CA ALA A 60 13.29 -13.70 3.44
C ALA A 60 14.29 -14.43 2.52
N GLY A 61 15.57 -14.05 2.52
CA GLY A 61 16.60 -14.64 1.67
C GLY A 61 16.57 -14.12 0.22
N ILE A 62 15.93 -12.98 -0.03
CA ILE A 62 15.83 -12.36 -1.35
C ILE A 62 16.61 -11.04 -1.33
N ASP A 63 17.70 -10.99 -2.07
CA ASP A 63 18.52 -9.78 -2.17
C ASP A 63 17.92 -8.77 -3.16
N MET A 64 17.85 -7.52 -2.72
CA MET A 64 17.36 -6.38 -3.50
C MET A 64 18.48 -5.35 -3.67
N ASN A 65 18.72 -4.88 -4.89
CA ASN A 65 19.81 -3.93 -5.14
C ASN A 65 19.55 -2.60 -4.40
N ASN A 66 18.33 -2.08 -4.51
CA ASN A 66 17.92 -0.80 -3.93
C ASN A 66 16.43 -0.83 -3.50
N ASP A 67 15.98 0.25 -2.85
CA ASP A 67 14.60 0.34 -2.34
C ASP A 67 13.55 0.37 -3.45
N ILE A 68 13.86 0.96 -4.61
CA ILE A 68 12.98 0.98 -5.78
C ILE A 68 12.75 -0.44 -6.33
N ASP A 69 13.80 -1.26 -6.38
CA ASP A 69 13.71 -2.67 -6.81
C ASP A 69 12.88 -3.50 -5.82
N ALA A 70 12.99 -3.20 -4.52
CA ALA A 70 12.15 -3.81 -3.48
C ALA A 70 10.67 -3.43 -3.67
N ILE A 71 10.37 -2.14 -3.92
CA ILE A 71 9.00 -1.72 -4.25
C ILE A 71 8.50 -2.44 -5.51
N ARG A 72 9.29 -2.47 -6.59
CA ARG A 72 8.91 -3.16 -7.84
C ARG A 72 8.59 -4.64 -7.60
N SER A 73 9.40 -5.32 -6.80
CA SER A 73 9.18 -6.74 -6.46
C SER A 73 7.86 -6.94 -5.71
N ALA A 74 7.50 -6.04 -4.79
CA ALA A 74 6.22 -6.10 -4.08
C ALA A 74 5.02 -5.90 -5.03
N LEU A 75 5.16 -5.05 -6.06
CA LEU A 75 4.13 -4.84 -7.07
C LEU A 75 3.93 -6.04 -7.98
N GLU A 76 4.99 -6.78 -8.25
CA GLU A 76 4.98 -8.00 -9.06
C GLU A 76 4.42 -9.21 -8.29
N GLY A 77 4.07 -9.05 -7.01
CA GLY A 77 3.50 -10.10 -6.18
C GLY A 77 4.54 -11.03 -5.55
N LYS A 78 5.84 -10.67 -5.59
CA LYS A 78 6.87 -11.41 -4.86
C LYS A 78 6.66 -11.18 -3.37
N SER A 79 6.24 -12.23 -2.67
CA SER A 79 6.07 -12.20 -1.22
C SER A 79 7.42 -12.37 -0.52
N SER A 80 7.59 -11.73 0.63
CA SER A 80 8.62 -12.08 1.61
C SER A 80 8.24 -13.32 2.44
N LYS A 81 7.07 -13.92 2.19
CA LYS A 81 6.65 -15.20 2.78
C LYS A 81 7.22 -16.39 1.98
N LYS A 82 7.40 -17.54 2.64
CA LYS A 82 7.75 -18.80 1.96
C LYS A 82 6.59 -19.21 1.03
N GLU A 83 6.87 -19.91 -0.07
CA GLU A 83 5.88 -20.27 -1.11
C GLU A 83 4.61 -20.97 -0.57
N GLU A 84 4.70 -21.60 0.60
CA GLU A 84 3.62 -22.30 1.28
C GLU A 84 2.58 -21.37 1.96
N ASP A 85 2.92 -20.11 2.23
CA ASP A 85 2.10 -19.17 3.05
C ASP A 85 1.24 -18.19 2.22
N GLY A 86 1.17 -18.39 0.90
CA GLY A 86 0.34 -17.59 0.00
C GLY A 86 1.08 -16.48 -0.75
N ARG A 87 0.56 -16.14 -1.93
CA ARG A 87 1.16 -15.18 -2.88
C ARG A 87 0.98 -13.74 -2.38
N GLY A 88 1.96 -12.88 -2.68
CA GLY A 88 2.05 -11.49 -2.22
C GLY A 88 1.13 -10.50 -2.95
N TRP A 89 -0.15 -10.85 -3.13
CA TRP A 89 -1.08 -10.05 -3.93
C TRP A 89 -1.62 -8.81 -3.20
N GLY A 90 -1.53 -8.75 -1.87
CA GLY A 90 -2.23 -7.74 -1.06
C GLY A 90 -2.00 -6.29 -1.50
N ILE A 91 -0.74 -5.89 -1.75
CA ILE A 91 -0.42 -4.53 -2.22
C ILE A 91 -0.94 -4.31 -3.66
N ARG A 92 -0.85 -5.32 -4.51
CA ARG A 92 -1.34 -5.25 -5.90
C ARG A 92 -2.86 -5.15 -5.94
N SER A 93 -3.58 -5.97 -5.20
CA SER A 93 -5.04 -5.91 -5.07
C SER A 93 -5.48 -4.59 -4.43
N THR A 94 -4.80 -4.14 -3.37
CA THR A 94 -5.07 -2.83 -2.74
C THR A 94 -4.92 -1.69 -3.74
N LYS A 95 -3.81 -1.66 -4.51
CA LYS A 95 -3.63 -0.72 -5.60
C LYS A 95 -4.82 -0.74 -6.55
N ARG A 96 -5.19 -1.91 -7.09
CA ARG A 96 -6.25 -2.06 -8.08
C ARG A 96 -7.60 -1.56 -7.53
N ILE A 97 -7.93 -1.92 -6.30
CA ILE A 97 -9.13 -1.41 -5.62
C ILE A 97 -9.10 0.12 -5.56
N ILE A 98 -8.00 0.74 -5.12
CA ILE A 98 -7.92 2.21 -4.97
C ILE A 98 -7.96 2.92 -6.33
N THR A 99 -7.20 2.44 -7.33
CA THR A 99 -6.96 3.20 -8.57
C THR A 99 -7.88 2.80 -9.73
N GLU A 100 -8.39 1.57 -9.77
CA GLU A 100 -9.18 1.03 -10.90
C GLU A 100 -10.67 0.86 -10.56
N SER A 101 -11.05 0.90 -9.29
CA SER A 101 -12.46 0.93 -8.90
C SER A 101 -13.07 2.32 -9.02
N ASP A 102 -14.36 2.43 -8.74
CA ASP A 102 -15.08 3.70 -8.75
C ASP A 102 -14.57 4.72 -7.71
N PHE A 103 -13.65 4.30 -6.82
CA PHE A 103 -12.84 5.22 -6.05
C PHE A 103 -12.04 6.22 -6.89
N ASN A 104 -11.58 5.81 -8.08
CA ASN A 104 -10.74 6.63 -8.97
C ASN A 104 -9.64 7.39 -8.19
N GLY A 105 -9.04 6.66 -7.25
CA GLY A 105 -8.20 7.20 -6.20
C GLY A 105 -6.73 7.25 -6.61
N GLU A 106 -5.92 7.79 -5.72
CA GLU A 106 -4.47 7.82 -5.84
C GLU A 106 -3.81 6.94 -4.79
N PHE A 107 -2.68 6.32 -5.13
CA PHE A 107 -1.94 5.45 -4.22
C PHE A 107 -0.43 5.72 -4.34
N VAL A 108 0.26 5.79 -3.22
CA VAL A 108 1.71 6.04 -3.13
C VAL A 108 2.31 5.14 -2.06
N ILE A 109 3.47 4.55 -2.35
CA ILE A 109 4.30 3.83 -1.38
C ILE A 109 5.68 4.49 -1.35
N ILE A 110 6.23 4.65 -0.15
CA ILE A 110 7.59 5.11 0.08
C ILE A 110 8.23 4.19 1.13
N THR A 111 9.47 3.78 0.91
CA THR A 111 10.28 2.98 1.85
C THR A 111 11.75 3.24 1.57
N GLY A 112 12.56 3.38 2.62
CA GLY A 112 13.98 3.70 2.46
C GLY A 112 14.16 4.99 1.65
N LYS A 113 14.92 4.93 0.56
CA LYS A 113 15.12 6.04 -0.39
C LYS A 113 14.22 5.98 -1.63
N GLY A 114 13.34 4.99 -1.71
CA GLY A 114 12.49 4.75 -2.88
C GLY A 114 11.05 5.19 -2.64
N GLY A 115 10.43 5.73 -3.68
CA GLY A 115 9.00 5.98 -3.74
C GLY A 115 8.40 5.54 -5.06
N TYR A 116 7.12 5.20 -5.04
CA TYR A 116 6.36 4.87 -6.23
C TYR A 116 4.97 5.49 -6.18
N TYR A 117 4.65 6.25 -7.23
CA TYR A 117 3.35 6.86 -7.45
C TYR A 117 2.60 6.09 -8.54
N PHE A 118 1.60 5.34 -8.09
CA PHE A 118 0.98 4.29 -8.87
C PHE A 118 0.20 4.82 -10.08
N ASN A 119 -0.55 5.91 -9.89
CA ASN A 119 -1.37 6.51 -10.93
C ASN A 119 -0.56 7.04 -12.11
N LYS A 120 0.70 7.43 -11.85
CA LYS A 120 1.63 7.91 -12.89
C LYS A 120 2.58 6.82 -13.36
N ASN A 121 2.49 5.61 -12.79
CA ASN A 121 3.48 4.54 -12.96
C ASN A 121 4.92 5.06 -12.82
N TYR A 122 5.17 5.87 -11.80
CA TYR A 122 6.39 6.67 -11.67
C TYR A 122 7.14 6.32 -10.38
N PHE A 123 8.38 5.85 -10.53
CA PHE A 123 9.31 5.69 -9.42
C PHE A 123 10.10 6.98 -9.21
N PHE A 124 10.37 7.30 -7.96
CA PHE A 124 11.13 8.51 -7.58
C PHE A 124 12.04 8.24 -6.40
N ASP A 125 13.10 9.04 -6.29
CA ASP A 125 13.95 9.08 -5.12
C ASP A 125 13.29 9.92 -4.02
N PHE A 126 13.41 9.45 -2.78
CA PHE A 126 12.85 10.11 -1.60
C PHE A 126 13.95 10.32 -0.55
N PRO A 127 13.91 11.42 0.24
CA PRO A 127 14.76 11.53 1.43
C PRO A 127 14.57 10.31 2.32
N ILE A 128 15.66 9.72 2.83
CA ILE A 128 15.58 8.42 3.52
C ILE A 128 14.48 8.37 4.61
N TRP A 129 13.60 7.38 4.51
CA TRP A 129 12.62 7.02 5.52
C TRP A 129 12.90 5.61 6.07
N GLN A 130 13.06 5.49 7.39
CA GLN A 130 13.22 4.20 8.06
C GLN A 130 11.83 3.63 8.35
N GLY A 131 11.34 2.74 7.48
CA GLY A 131 10.03 2.12 7.56
C GLY A 131 9.27 2.23 6.23
N THR A 132 7.93 2.25 6.30
CA THR A 132 7.07 2.42 5.13
C THR A 132 6.10 3.59 5.35
N ILE A 133 5.84 4.35 4.29
CA ILE A 133 4.72 5.28 4.20
C ILE A 133 3.83 4.80 3.07
N VAL A 134 2.55 4.60 3.36
CA VAL A 134 1.52 4.27 2.38
C VAL A 134 0.46 5.37 2.40
N MET A 135 0.21 5.98 1.26
CA MET A 135 -0.80 7.02 1.11
C MET A 135 -1.86 6.60 0.11
N ALA A 136 -3.12 6.84 0.43
CA ALA A 136 -4.24 6.70 -0.48
C ALA A 136 -5.10 7.97 -0.47
N ARG A 137 -5.48 8.45 -1.65
CA ARG A 137 -6.57 9.42 -1.82
C ARG A 137 -7.74 8.69 -2.47
N ILE A 138 -8.91 8.80 -1.88
CA ILE A 138 -10.11 8.08 -2.31
C ILE A 138 -11.19 9.10 -2.61
N LYS A 139 -11.73 9.08 -3.84
CA LYS A 139 -12.92 9.87 -4.17
C LYS A 139 -14.16 9.12 -3.71
N LYS A 140 -15.20 9.87 -3.33
CA LYS A 140 -16.51 9.29 -3.02
C LYS A 140 -17.01 8.49 -4.24
N PRO A 141 -17.20 7.17 -4.11
CA PRO A 141 -17.67 6.39 -5.24
C PRO A 141 -19.14 6.71 -5.52
N LYS A 142 -19.50 6.73 -6.79
CA LYS A 142 -20.86 6.87 -7.31
C LYS A 142 -21.65 5.59 -7.09
N GLU A 143 -21.03 4.43 -7.28
CA GLU A 143 -21.61 3.09 -7.09
C GLU A 143 -20.96 2.31 -5.96
N LYS A 144 -21.53 1.16 -5.59
CA LYS A 144 -20.89 0.28 -4.60
C LYS A 144 -19.61 -0.32 -5.20
N VAL A 145 -18.50 -0.23 -4.48
CA VAL A 145 -17.22 -0.84 -4.85
C VAL A 145 -17.28 -2.34 -4.55
N GLU A 146 -17.34 -3.17 -5.59
CA GLU A 146 -17.26 -4.63 -5.49
C GLU A 146 -15.80 -5.09 -5.50
N ILE A 147 -15.19 -5.17 -4.31
CA ILE A 147 -13.76 -5.46 -4.15
C ILE A 147 -13.32 -6.78 -4.83
N TYR A 148 -14.19 -7.79 -4.89
CA TYR A 148 -13.89 -9.10 -5.48
C TYR A 148 -13.55 -9.06 -6.98
N ARG A 149 -13.87 -7.96 -7.69
CA ARG A 149 -13.46 -7.77 -9.08
C ARG A 149 -11.98 -7.39 -9.24
N TYR A 150 -11.34 -6.99 -8.14
CA TYR A 150 -10.00 -6.40 -8.11
C TYR A 150 -9.00 -7.22 -7.27
N VAL A 151 -9.49 -8.11 -6.41
CA VAL A 151 -8.66 -9.08 -5.66
C VAL A 151 -8.23 -10.20 -6.61
N GLU A 152 -7.00 -10.69 -6.43
CA GLU A 152 -6.40 -11.80 -7.21
C GLU A 152 -6.26 -13.06 -6.37
#